data_AF-A0A7V9CG86-F1
#
_entry.id   AF-A0A7V9CG86-F1
#
_cell.length_a   1.000
_cell.length_b   1.000
_cell.length_c   1.000
_cell.angle_alpha   90.00
_cell.angle_beta   90.00
_cell.angle_gamma   90.00
#
_symmetry.space_group_name_H-M   'P 1'
#
loop_
_entity.id
_entity.type
_entity.pdbx_description
1 polymer ?
#
loop_
_entity_poly.entity_id
_entity_poly.type
_entity_poly.pdbx_seq_one_letter_code
_entity_poly.pdbx_strand_id
1 'polypeptide(L)'
;MPRGAGAGREREHEKLKRDFKNEGRYRRREDEVASRIVNKQRRSLLKQNQNMQKIAMKNRPAPACRSTSTTSCPSAKSAKNSNHYQRRTCEHSKNYEEKHKNRTTLIAQYDRALVN
;
A
#
# COMPACT_ATOMS: atom_id res chain seq x y z
N MET A 1 -8.71 27.80 9.24
CA MET A 1 -7.96 26.93 8.29
C MET A 1 -6.45 27.09 8.56
N PRO A 2 -5.60 26.05 8.57
CA PRO A 2 -4.15 26.27 8.64
C PRO A 2 -3.68 27.07 7.44
N ARG A 3 -2.87 28.12 7.67
CA ARG A 3 -2.29 28.95 6.60
C ARG A 3 -1.35 28.09 5.73
N GLY A 4 -1.44 28.22 4.40
CA GLY A 4 -0.62 27.44 3.44
C GLY A 4 -1.27 26.15 2.94
N ALA A 5 -2.60 26.06 2.97
CA ALA A 5 -3.30 24.98 2.29
C ALA A 5 -3.25 25.20 0.76
N GLY A 6 -3.11 24.14 -0.03
CA GLY A 6 -3.02 24.28 -1.49
C GLY A 6 -4.17 25.10 -2.09
N ALA A 7 -3.89 25.88 -3.14
CA ALA A 7 -4.75 26.97 -3.66
C ALA A 7 -6.23 26.61 -3.86
N GLY A 8 -6.57 25.38 -4.25
CA GLY A 8 -7.96 24.93 -4.37
C GLY A 8 -8.73 24.94 -3.05
N ARG A 9 -8.06 24.57 -1.95
CA ARG A 9 -8.66 24.51 -0.60
C ARG A 9 -8.95 25.90 -0.05
N GLU A 10 -8.08 26.86 -0.33
CA GLU A 10 -8.27 28.25 0.09
C GLU A 10 -9.48 28.85 -0.62
N ARG A 11 -9.61 28.63 -1.93
CA ARG A 11 -10.79 29.06 -2.71
C ARG A 11 -12.10 28.46 -2.20
N GLU A 12 -12.14 27.16 -1.93
CA GLU A 12 -13.34 26.50 -1.39
C GLU A 12 -13.72 27.03 0.00
N HIS A 13 -12.73 27.23 0.86
CA HIS A 13 -12.94 27.80 2.19
C HIS A 13 -13.52 29.22 2.11
N GLU A 14 -12.93 30.08 1.28
CA GLU A 14 -13.40 31.45 1.07
C GLU A 14 -14.82 31.49 0.51
N LYS A 15 -15.13 30.60 -0.44
CA LYS A 15 -16.47 30.48 -1.00
C LYS A 15 -17.50 30.11 0.08
N LEU A 16 -17.25 29.04 0.84
CA LEU A 16 -18.14 28.62 1.93
C LEU A 16 -18.30 29.70 3.00
N LYS A 17 -17.22 30.39 3.36
CA LYS A 17 -17.26 31.49 4.32
C LYS A 17 -18.13 32.63 3.82
N ARG A 18 -18.07 32.98 2.53
CA ARG A 18 -18.90 34.00 1.90
C ARG A 18 -20.36 33.58 1.87
N ASP A 19 -20.64 32.35 1.47
CA ASP A 19 -21.99 31.80 1.41
C ASP A 19 -22.65 31.79 2.80
N PHE A 20 -21.94 31.35 3.85
CA PHE A 20 -22.45 31.37 5.22
C PHE A 20 -22.64 32.76 5.82
N LYS A 21 -21.82 33.74 5.42
CA LYS A 21 -22.03 35.14 5.79
C LYS A 21 -23.29 35.71 5.16
N ASN A 22 -23.54 35.37 3.88
CA ASN A 22 -24.71 35.83 3.16
C ASN A 22 -26.00 35.19 3.69
N GLU A 23 -25.97 33.89 4.00
CA GLU A 23 -27.12 33.17 4.58
C GLU A 23 -27.36 33.52 6.06
N GLY A 24 -26.36 34.06 6.76
CA GLY A 24 -26.42 34.36 8.19
C GLY A 24 -26.57 33.15 9.11
N ARG A 25 -26.51 31.93 8.55
CA ARG A 25 -26.84 30.66 9.22
C ARG A 25 -25.91 30.29 10.37
N TYR A 26 -24.64 30.72 10.29
CA TYR A 26 -23.59 30.41 11.27
C TYR A 26 -22.91 31.67 11.80
N ARG A 27 -23.73 32.62 12.28
CA ARG A 27 -23.26 33.94 12.73
C ARG A 27 -22.11 33.82 13.74
N ARG A 28 -20.97 34.49 13.46
CA ARG A 28 -19.71 34.46 14.24
C ARG A 28 -18.92 33.14 14.22
N ARG A 29 -19.42 32.10 13.55
CA ARG A 29 -18.78 30.77 13.41
C ARG A 29 -18.54 30.37 11.95
N GLU A 30 -18.70 31.30 11.02
CA GLU A 30 -18.65 31.03 9.58
C GLU A 30 -17.28 30.46 9.18
N ASP A 31 -16.21 31.02 9.76
CA ASP A 31 -14.82 30.60 9.49
C ASP A 31 -14.51 29.19 10.04
N GLU A 32 -15.04 28.88 11.24
CA GLU A 32 -14.86 27.59 11.90
C GLU A 32 -15.62 26.49 11.16
N VAL A 33 -16.86 26.77 10.75
CA VAL A 33 -17.72 25.83 10.02
C VAL A 33 -17.18 25.58 8.62
N ALA A 34 -16.78 26.63 7.89
CA ALA A 34 -16.15 26.49 6.58
C ALA A 34 -14.88 25.63 6.66
N SER A 35 -14.01 25.89 7.65
CA SER A 35 -12.81 25.09 7.89
C SER A 35 -13.13 23.61 8.20
N ARG A 36 -14.16 23.34 9.01
CA ARG A 36 -14.57 21.97 9.34
C ARG A 36 -15.11 21.22 8.14
N ILE A 37 -15.88 21.88 7.27
CA ILE A 37 -16.45 21.25 6.07
C ILE A 37 -15.34 20.83 5.10
N VAL A 38 -14.41 21.73 4.78
CA VAL A 38 -13.28 21.42 3.88
C VAL A 38 -12.42 20.30 4.46
N ASN A 39 -12.13 20.33 5.77
CA ASN A 39 -11.37 19.26 6.43
C ASN A 39 -12.12 17.91 6.42
N LYS A 40 -13.45 17.93 6.60
CA LYS A 40 -14.29 16.73 6.54
C LYS A 40 -14.29 16.12 5.14
N GLN A 41 -14.48 16.94 4.10
CA GLN A 41 -14.38 16.49 2.70
C GLN A 41 -13.03 15.83 2.42
N ARG A 42 -11.93 16.44 2.90
CA ARG A 42 -10.59 15.86 2.75
C ARG A 42 -10.43 14.51 3.44
N ARG A 43 -10.89 14.38 4.68
CA ARG A 43 -10.83 13.12 5.43
C ARG A 43 -11.62 12.00 4.74
N SER A 44 -12.78 12.33 4.19
CA SER A 44 -13.60 11.37 3.44
C SER A 44 -12.88 10.87 2.18
N LEU A 45 -12.29 11.76 1.40
CA LEU A 45 -11.52 11.40 0.20
C LEU A 45 -10.29 10.55 0.54
N LEU A 46 -9.55 10.87 1.61
CA LEU A 46 -8.43 10.06 2.08
C LEU A 46 -8.87 8.65 2.45
N LYS A 47 -9.98 8.52 3.19
CA LYS A 47 -10.51 7.22 3.60
C LYS A 47 -10.95 6.39 2.39
N GLN A 48 -11.55 7.01 1.37
CA GLN A 48 -11.90 6.33 0.12
C GLN A 48 -10.66 5.83 -0.62
N ASN A 49 -9.62 6.66 -0.77
CA ASN A 49 -8.37 6.24 -1.42
C ASN A 49 -7.69 5.10 -0.66
N GLN A 50 -7.67 5.14 0.68
CA GLN A 50 -7.15 4.04 1.50
C GLN A 50 -7.97 2.76 1.32
N ASN A 51 -9.29 2.86 1.24
CA ASN A 51 -10.15 1.71 0.98
C ASN A 51 -9.90 1.13 -0.41
N MET A 52 -9.76 1.97 -1.44
CA MET A 52 -9.41 1.54 -2.80
C MET A 52 -8.03 0.88 -2.85
N GLN A 53 -7.04 1.43 -2.14
CA GLN A 53 -5.72 0.80 -2.02
C GLN A 53 -5.81 -0.56 -1.32
N LYS A 54 -6.56 -0.67 -0.23
CA LYS A 54 -6.79 -1.95 0.47
C LYS A 54 -7.49 -2.97 -0.43
N ILE A 55 -8.50 -2.55 -1.19
CA ILE A 55 -9.19 -3.40 -2.16
C ILE A 55 -8.24 -3.83 -3.27
N ALA A 56 -7.43 -2.91 -3.81
CA ALA A 56 -6.43 -3.21 -4.84
C ALA A 56 -5.33 -4.16 -4.32
N MET A 57 -4.93 -4.05 -3.06
CA MET A 57 -3.98 -4.99 -2.44
C MET A 57 -4.62 -6.35 -2.12
N LYS A 58 -5.91 -6.39 -1.79
CA LYS A 58 -6.65 -7.64 -1.58
C LYS A 58 -6.89 -8.38 -2.89
N ASN A 59 -7.19 -7.66 -3.96
CA ASN A 59 -7.45 -8.20 -5.29
C ASN A 59 -6.18 -8.25 -6.15
N ARG A 60 -5.02 -7.93 -5.58
CA ARG A 60 -3.75 -8.13 -6.27
C ARG A 60 -3.61 -9.64 -6.47
N PRO A 61 -3.45 -10.13 -7.72
CA PRO A 61 -3.12 -11.53 -7.92
C PRO A 61 -1.87 -11.80 -7.08
N ALA A 62 -1.87 -12.93 -6.37
CA ALA A 62 -0.67 -13.40 -5.70
C ALA A 62 0.50 -13.21 -6.68
N PRO A 63 1.63 -12.62 -6.25
CA PRO A 63 2.74 -12.35 -7.15
C PRO A 63 2.95 -13.62 -7.93
N ALA A 64 2.78 -13.56 -9.26
CA ALA A 64 2.81 -14.75 -10.08
C ALA A 64 4.12 -15.45 -9.76
N CYS A 65 4.06 -16.49 -8.93
CA CYS A 65 5.05 -17.53 -8.96
C CYS A 65 5.08 -17.88 -10.44
N ARG A 66 6.20 -17.59 -11.08
CA ARG A 66 6.39 -17.78 -12.50
C ARG A 66 6.17 -19.26 -12.73
N SER A 67 4.93 -19.64 -12.99
CA SER A 67 4.52 -21.00 -13.26
C SER A 67 4.92 -21.23 -14.70
N THR A 68 6.21 -21.53 -14.90
CA THR A 68 6.67 -22.18 -16.12
C THR A 68 6.17 -23.62 -16.06
N SER A 69 4.90 -23.82 -16.41
CA SER A 69 4.39 -25.15 -16.73
C SER A 69 4.61 -25.39 -18.21
N THR A 70 5.76 -25.97 -18.55
CA THR A 70 5.86 -26.97 -19.63
C THR A 70 7.17 -27.72 -19.48
N THR A 71 7.02 -29.02 -19.20
CA THR A 71 7.88 -30.09 -19.71
C THR A 71 9.28 -30.24 -19.12
N SER A 72 9.49 -31.44 -18.59
CA SER A 72 10.73 -32.01 -18.07
C SER A 72 11.24 -31.42 -16.76
N CYS A 73 11.13 -32.23 -15.70
CA CYS A 73 12.13 -32.24 -14.65
C CYS A 73 13.50 -32.46 -15.33
N PRO A 74 14.47 -31.54 -15.30
CA PRO A 74 15.85 -31.94 -15.42
C PRO A 74 16.20 -32.48 -14.04
N SER A 75 16.09 -33.80 -13.92
CA SER A 75 16.83 -34.54 -12.92
C SER A 75 18.24 -33.93 -12.75
N ALA A 76 18.54 -33.43 -11.56
CA ALA A 76 19.88 -33.46 -10.98
C ALA A 76 21.09 -32.99 -11.82
N LYS A 77 20.95 -32.09 -12.80
CA LYS A 77 22.08 -31.61 -13.62
C LYS A 77 22.09 -30.11 -13.87
N SER A 78 22.02 -29.32 -12.80
CA SER A 78 22.60 -27.96 -12.80
C SER A 78 23.03 -27.59 -11.38
N ALA A 79 23.73 -28.52 -10.73
CA ALA A 79 24.61 -28.16 -9.62
C ALA A 79 25.92 -27.71 -10.26
N LYS A 80 26.26 -26.42 -10.10
CA LYS A 80 27.54 -25.72 -10.38
C LYS A 80 27.33 -24.42 -11.17
N ASN A 81 26.58 -23.48 -10.60
CA ASN A 81 26.86 -22.04 -10.69
C ASN A 81 25.80 -21.32 -9.86
N SER A 82 26.09 -21.15 -8.57
CA SER A 82 25.30 -20.35 -7.64
C SER A 82 25.39 -18.88 -8.06
N ASN A 83 24.48 -18.50 -8.96
CA ASN A 83 24.34 -17.13 -9.39
C ASN A 83 23.87 -16.33 -8.16
N HIS A 84 24.60 -15.31 -7.73
CA HIS A 84 24.28 -14.46 -6.55
C HIS A 84 22.79 -14.01 -6.50
N TYR A 85 22.15 -13.91 -7.66
CA TYR A 85 20.71 -13.69 -7.81
C TYR A 85 19.83 -14.77 -7.14
N GLN A 86 20.18 -16.06 -7.26
CA GLN A 86 19.44 -17.18 -6.67
C GLN A 86 19.48 -17.14 -5.13
N ARG A 87 20.62 -16.73 -4.56
CA ARG A 87 20.79 -16.57 -3.11
C ARG A 87 19.83 -15.52 -2.54
N ARG A 88 19.74 -14.36 -3.20
CA ARG A 88 18.81 -13.27 -2.82
C ARG A 88 17.35 -13.69 -2.89
N THR A 89 16.97 -14.48 -3.88
CA THR A 89 15.60 -14.98 -3.99
C THR A 89 15.24 -15.97 -2.87
N CYS A 90 16.18 -16.85 -2.50
CA CYS A 90 16.00 -17.79 -1.39
C CYS A 90 15.90 -17.06 -0.03
N GLU A 91 16.72 -16.04 0.21
CA GLU A 91 16.64 -15.21 1.43
C GLU A 91 15.28 -14.50 1.56
N HIS A 92 14.77 -13.93 0.47
CA HIS A 92 13.47 -13.25 0.48
C HIS A 92 12.32 -14.21 0.79
N SER A 93 12.31 -15.40 0.16
CA SER A 93 11.30 -16.44 0.41
C SER A 93 11.40 -17.00 1.83
N LYS A 94 12.60 -17.26 2.35
CA LYS A 94 12.80 -17.73 3.73
C LYS A 94 12.24 -16.72 4.75
N ASN A 95 12.62 -15.44 4.61
CA ASN A 95 12.14 -14.37 5.51
C ASN A 95 10.61 -14.19 5.46
N TYR A 96 9.99 -14.47 4.33
CA TYR A 96 8.54 -14.43 4.17
C TYR A 96 7.86 -15.60 4.90
N GLU A 97 8.38 -16.83 4.74
CA GLU A 97 7.86 -18.03 5.39
C GLU A 97 8.06 -18.01 6.93
N GLU A 98 9.21 -17.54 7.42
CA GLU A 98 9.48 -17.36 8.87
C GLU A 98 8.47 -16.40 9.51
N LYS A 99 8.16 -15.29 8.84
CA LYS A 99 7.16 -14.31 9.29
C LYS A 99 5.73 -14.85 9.23
N HIS A 100 5.48 -15.90 8.46
CA HIS A 100 4.13 -16.43 8.21
C HIS A 100 3.88 -17.82 8.82
N LYS A 101 4.78 -18.28 9.71
CA LYS A 101 4.62 -19.50 10.57
C LYS A 101 4.13 -20.75 9.80
N ASN A 102 4.54 -20.89 8.54
CA ASN A 102 4.13 -22.01 7.70
C ASN A 102 5.34 -22.87 7.29
N ARG A 103 5.12 -24.19 7.27
CA ARG A 103 5.99 -25.26 6.72
C ARG A 103 7.50 -25.16 7.04
N THR A 104 7.87 -25.67 8.21
CA THR A 104 9.26 -25.85 8.70
C THR A 104 10.20 -26.59 7.73
N THR A 105 9.66 -27.52 6.92
CA THR A 105 10.45 -28.30 5.95
C THR A 105 11.01 -27.45 4.81
N LEU A 106 10.31 -26.41 4.38
CA LEU A 106 10.76 -25.49 3.32
C LEU A 106 11.89 -24.57 3.83
N ILE A 107 11.77 -24.07 5.06
CA ILE A 107 12.80 -23.26 5.71
C ILE A 107 14.14 -24.04 5.76
N ALA A 108 14.09 -25.29 6.21
CA ALA A 108 15.28 -26.16 6.28
C ALA A 108 15.90 -26.51 4.92
N GLN A 109 15.12 -26.44 3.83
CA GLN A 109 15.64 -26.59 2.46
C GLN A 109 16.36 -25.32 2.00
N TYR A 110 15.80 -24.13 2.30
CA TYR A 110 16.46 -22.85 1.99
C TYR A 110 17.77 -22.68 2.77
N ASP A 111 17.81 -23.06 4.05
CA ASP A 111 19.02 -22.99 4.86
C ASP A 111 20.17 -23.80 4.25
N ARG A 112 19.88 -25.04 3.84
CA ARG A 112 20.87 -25.89 3.14
C ARG A 112 21.33 -25.30 1.81
N ALA A 113 20.50 -24.53 1.13
CA ALA A 113 20.84 -23.87 -0.13
C ALA A 113 21.66 -22.59 0.04
N LEU A 114 21.62 -21.93 1.21
CA LEU A 114 22.38 -20.70 1.51
C LEU A 114 23.80 -20.96 2.04
N VAL A 115 24.04 -22.16 2.58
CA VAL A 115 25.31 -22.58 3.18
C VAL A 115 26.31 -23.14 2.14
N ASN A 116 25.82 -23.60 0.98
CA ASN A 116 26.64 -24.03 -0.16
C ASN A 116 26.92 -22.88 -1.15
#